data_AF-A0A9D9LBZ8-F1
#
_entry.id   AF-A0A9D9LBZ8-F1
#
_cell.length_a   1.000
_cell.length_b   1.000
_cell.length_c   1.000
_cell.angle_alpha   90.00
_cell.angle_beta   90.00
_cell.angle_gamma   90.00
#
_symmetry.space_group_name_H-M   'P 1'
#
loop_
_entity.id
_entity.type
_entity.pdbx_description
1 polymer ?
#
loop_
_entity_poly.entity_id
_entity_poly.type
_entity_poly.pdbx_seq_one_letter_code
_entity_poly.pdbx_strand_id
1 'polypeptide(L)'
;MAELQNAAGVNVPLLESLVKTHFGPESTAKLSWSITKGRYVPSDLPRRLAVPQKLFGVRLWWTTIGEFSDNLGFRLELWRPEYLHQAEAFVADYNARAQGTTLTLSPSFMESPAARSAAVA
;
A
#
# COMPACT_ATOMS: atom_id res chain seq x y z
N MET A 1 7.72 -10.64 11.27
CA MET A 1 6.54 -10.30 10.45
C MET A 1 5.57 -9.62 11.38
N ALA A 2 5.45 -8.31 11.30
CA ALA A 2 4.40 -7.64 12.01
C ALA A 2 3.30 -7.42 10.97
N GLU A 3 2.34 -8.33 11.02
CA GLU A 3 1.05 -8.11 10.42
C GLU A 3 0.48 -6.84 11.03
N LEU A 4 -0.22 -6.01 10.24
CA LEU A 4 -1.26 -5.15 10.79
C LEU A 4 -2.16 -5.96 11.70
N GLN A 5 -1.83 -5.93 13.00
CA GLN A 5 -2.50 -6.66 14.07
C GLN A 5 -3.58 -5.77 14.67
N ASN A 6 -3.47 -4.44 14.50
CA ASN A 6 -4.46 -3.49 14.94
C ASN A 6 -4.56 -2.33 13.93
N ALA A 7 -5.45 -2.47 12.94
CA ALA A 7 -5.96 -1.32 12.18
C ALA A 7 -6.90 -0.42 13.03
N ALA A 8 -6.75 -0.44 14.37
CA ALA A 8 -7.57 0.33 15.30
C ALA A 8 -7.40 1.82 14.97
N GLY A 9 -8.45 2.43 14.43
CA GLY A 9 -8.47 3.85 14.07
C GLY A 9 -8.10 4.18 12.62
N VAL A 10 -7.72 3.20 11.79
CA VAL A 10 -7.50 3.42 10.35
C VAL A 10 -8.85 3.45 9.62
N ASN A 11 -9.14 4.56 8.96
CA ASN A 11 -10.36 4.69 8.16
C ASN A 11 -10.14 4.03 6.78
N VAL A 12 -10.36 2.72 6.72
CA VAL A 12 -10.17 1.91 5.50
C VAL A 12 -11.01 2.40 4.31
N PRO A 13 -12.32 2.72 4.47
CA PRO A 13 -13.10 3.29 3.37
C PRO A 13 -12.54 4.61 2.83
N LEU A 14 -12.13 5.53 3.72
CA LEU A 14 -11.51 6.80 3.33
C LEU A 14 -10.21 6.55 2.56
N LEU A 15 -9.38 5.64 3.08
CA LEU A 15 -8.10 5.30 2.47
C LEU A 15 -8.28 4.74 1.06
N GLU A 16 -9.17 3.76 0.88
CA GLU A 16 -9.45 3.18 -0.44
C GLU A 16 -10.02 4.24 -1.41
N SER A 17 -10.88 5.14 -0.91
CA SER A 17 -11.39 6.25 -1.72
C SER A 17 -10.28 7.18 -2.18
N LEU A 18 -9.37 7.57 -1.28
CA LEU A 18 -8.25 8.46 -1.61
C LEU A 18 -7.23 7.79 -2.52
N VAL A 19 -6.99 6.48 -2.37
CA VAL A 19 -6.16 5.72 -3.31
C VAL A 19 -6.72 5.81 -4.73
N LYS A 20 -8.03 5.68 -4.88
CA LYS A 20 -8.69 5.81 -6.19
C LYS A 20 -8.61 7.24 -6.75
N THR A 21 -8.70 8.24 -5.89
CA THR A 21 -8.56 9.65 -6.28
C THR A 21 -7.15 9.96 -6.78
N HIS A 22 -6.11 9.54 -6.06
CA HIS A 22 -4.72 9.94 -6.33
C HIS A 22 -3.99 9.02 -7.32
N PHE A 23 -4.33 7.73 -7.34
CA PHE A 23 -3.65 6.72 -8.17
C PHE A 23 -4.54 6.14 -9.27
N GLY A 24 -5.77 6.63 -9.40
CA GLY A 24 -6.72 6.23 -10.44
C GLY A 24 -7.80 5.24 -9.96
N PRO A 25 -8.96 5.19 -10.63
CA PRO A 25 -10.18 4.54 -10.14
C PRO A 25 -10.07 3.02 -9.95
N GLU A 26 -9.13 2.40 -10.65
CA GLU A 26 -8.84 0.97 -10.57
C GLU A 26 -7.78 0.64 -9.52
N SER A 27 -7.12 1.62 -8.90
CA SER A 27 -6.09 1.37 -7.89
C SER A 27 -6.72 0.94 -6.56
N THR A 28 -5.97 0.21 -5.73
CA THR A 28 -6.46 -0.33 -4.46
C THR A 28 -5.39 -0.44 -3.40
N ALA A 29 -5.77 -0.30 -2.13
CA ALA A 29 -4.94 -0.59 -0.96
C ALA A 29 -5.16 -1.99 -0.38
N LYS A 30 -6.15 -2.72 -0.93
CA LYS A 30 -6.72 -3.94 -0.37
C LYS A 30 -6.17 -5.23 -0.99
N LEU A 31 -4.86 -5.28 -1.24
CA LEU A 31 -4.19 -6.50 -1.70
C LEU A 31 -3.19 -7.01 -0.67
N SER A 32 -3.23 -8.32 -0.40
CA SER A 32 -2.18 -9.01 0.35
C SER A 32 -1.56 -10.13 -0.50
N TRP A 33 -0.28 -10.45 -0.25
CA TRP A 33 0.36 -11.60 -0.86
C TRP A 33 -0.02 -12.87 -0.10
N SER A 34 -0.67 -13.82 -0.77
CA SER A 34 -0.94 -15.14 -0.20
C SER A 34 0.25 -16.06 -0.48
N ILE A 35 0.99 -16.42 0.58
CA ILE A 35 2.11 -17.37 0.49
C ILE A 35 1.59 -18.73 -0.01
N THR A 36 0.47 -19.20 0.54
CA THR A 36 -0.15 -20.49 0.17
C THR A 36 -0.57 -20.55 -1.30
N LYS A 37 -1.04 -19.44 -1.87
CA LYS A 37 -1.52 -19.38 -3.26
C LYS A 37 -0.48 -18.82 -4.23
N GLY A 38 0.68 -18.37 -3.75
CA GLY A 38 1.73 -17.75 -4.57
C GLY A 38 1.25 -16.56 -5.38
N ARG A 39 0.24 -15.81 -4.90
CA ARG A 39 -0.37 -14.70 -5.65
C ARG A 39 -1.00 -13.66 -4.74
N TYR A 40 -1.27 -12.48 -5.30
CA TYR A 40 -2.07 -11.46 -4.64
C TYR A 40 -3.53 -11.87 -4.50
N VAL A 41 -4.10 -11.61 -3.32
CA VAL A 41 -5.51 -11.84 -2.99
C VAL A 41 -6.11 -10.59 -2.35
N PRO A 42 -7.44 -10.38 -2.47
CA PRO A 42 -8.11 -9.31 -1.74
C PRO A 42 -7.90 -9.41 -0.23
N SER A 43 -7.82 -8.25 0.42
CA SER A 43 -7.65 -8.08 1.86
C SER A 43 -8.69 -7.10 2.39
N ASP A 44 -9.27 -7.40 3.55
CA ASP A 44 -10.20 -6.47 4.21
C ASP A 44 -9.48 -5.26 4.82
N LEU A 45 -8.19 -5.43 5.13
CA LEU A 45 -7.31 -4.42 5.69
C LEU A 45 -6.42 -3.79 4.61
N PRO A 46 -6.01 -2.51 4.78
CA PRO A 46 -5.04 -1.87 3.90
C PRO A 46 -3.69 -2.57 4.09
N ARG A 47 -3.17 -3.19 3.03
CA ARG A 47 -1.94 -3.97 3.06
C ARG A 47 -0.98 -3.48 2.01
N ARG A 48 -1.37 -3.48 0.73
CA ARG A 48 -0.51 -3.01 -0.35
C ARG A 48 -1.24 -2.04 -1.25
N LEU A 49 -0.53 -0.95 -1.56
CA LEU A 49 -0.94 0.00 -2.58
C LEU A 49 -0.57 -0.57 -3.95
N ALA A 50 -1.58 -0.86 -4.76
CA ALA A 50 -1.42 -1.43 -6.07
C ALA A 50 -2.15 -0.60 -7.14
N VAL A 51 -1.48 -0.46 -8.26
CA VAL A 51 -1.98 0.23 -9.45
C VAL A 51 -2.08 -0.77 -10.61
N PRO A 52 -3.06 -0.63 -11.51
CA PRO A 52 -3.17 -1.52 -12.65
C PRO A 52 -2.02 -1.25 -13.64
N GLN A 53 -1.26 -2.30 -13.99
CA GLN A 53 -0.35 -2.22 -15.12
C GLN A 53 -1.14 -2.42 -16.41
N LYS A 54 -1.16 -1.39 -17.25
CA LYS A 54 -1.90 -1.41 -18.52
C LYS A 54 -0.93 -1.43 -19.70
N LEU A 55 -1.25 -2.23 -20.70
CA LEU A 55 -0.63 -2.21 -22.03
C LEU A 55 -1.76 -2.03 -23.05
N PHE A 56 -1.66 -0.99 -23.90
CA PHE A 56 -2.72 -0.64 -24.86
C PHE A 56 -4.13 -0.51 -24.24
N GLY A 57 -4.23 0.04 -23.02
CA GLY A 57 -5.51 0.21 -22.32
C GLY A 57 -6.05 -1.06 -21.65
N VAL A 58 -5.46 -2.22 -21.90
CA VAL A 58 -5.84 -3.50 -21.27
C VAL A 58 -5.03 -3.71 -20.00
N ARG A 59 -5.71 -4.03 -18.89
CA ARG A 59 -5.07 -4.37 -17.63
C ARG A 59 -4.46 -5.77 -17.70
N LEU A 60 -3.14 -5.86 -17.53
CA LEU A 60 -2.40 -7.13 -17.55
C LEU A 60 -2.31 -7.73 -16.14
N TRP A 61 -1.79 -6.97 -15.19
CA TRP A 61 -1.63 -7.39 -13.80
C TRP A 61 -1.60 -6.20 -12.84
N TRP A 62 -1.45 -6.46 -11.54
CA TRP A 62 -1.24 -5.44 -10.52
C TRP A 62 0.23 -5.17 -10.29
N THR A 63 0.60 -3.89 -10.28
CA THR A 63 1.92 -3.47 -9.81
C THR A 63 1.78 -2.89 -8.42
N THR A 64 2.42 -3.52 -7.45
CA THR A 64 2.52 -2.98 -6.09
C THR A 64 3.57 -1.89 -6.06
N ILE A 65 3.15 -0.70 -5.66
CA ILE A 65 4.01 0.49 -5.61
C ILE A 65 4.39 0.85 -4.17
N GLY A 66 3.71 0.27 -3.19
CA GLY A 66 4.06 0.39 -1.78
C GLY A 66 3.28 -0.56 -0.86
N GLU A 67 3.66 -0.55 0.41
CA GLU A 67 3.06 -1.37 1.47
C GLU A 67 2.64 -0.50 2.66
N PHE A 68 1.50 -0.83 3.26
CA PHE A 68 1.05 -0.25 4.50
C PHE A 68 1.54 -1.10 5.68
N SER A 69 2.18 -0.46 6.63
CA SER A 69 2.75 -1.06 7.84
C SER A 69 2.24 -0.33 9.07
N ASP A 70 2.07 -1.02 10.20
CA ASP A 70 1.73 -0.45 11.51
C ASP A 70 2.85 -0.61 12.56
N ASN A 71 3.99 -1.18 12.17
CA ASN A 71 5.10 -1.54 13.08
C ASN A 71 5.69 -0.33 13.82
N LEU A 72 5.66 0.83 13.19
CA LEU A 72 6.17 2.11 13.71
C LEU A 72 5.09 3.20 13.59
N GLY A 73 3.82 2.80 13.78
CA GLY A 73 2.65 3.60 13.41
C GLY A 73 2.23 3.37 11.96
N PHE A 74 1.08 3.94 11.58
CA PHE A 74 0.52 3.73 10.26
C PHE A 74 1.33 4.45 9.18
N ARG A 75 1.98 3.67 8.33
CA ARG A 75 2.97 4.14 7.36
C ARG A 75 2.70 3.53 5.99
N LEU A 76 2.87 4.34 4.95
CA LEU A 76 3.02 3.90 3.57
C LEU A 76 4.51 3.86 3.22
N GLU A 77 5.04 2.66 3.00
CA GLU A 77 6.36 2.44 2.43
C GLU A 77 6.26 2.44 0.91
N LEU A 78 6.79 3.47 0.26
CA LEU A 78 6.71 3.65 -1.19
C LEU A 78 7.98 3.11 -1.85
N TRP A 79 7.83 2.18 -2.80
CA TRP A 79 8.95 1.52 -3.49
C TRP A 79 9.28 2.12 -4.85
N ARG A 80 8.36 2.93 -5.39
CA ARG A 80 8.44 3.44 -6.77
C ARG A 80 8.53 4.96 -6.75
N PRO A 81 9.69 5.56 -7.08
CA PRO A 81 9.90 7.01 -7.00
C PRO A 81 8.98 7.82 -7.93
N GLU A 82 8.55 7.24 -9.06
CA GLU A 82 7.63 7.88 -9.99
C GLU A 82 6.25 8.20 -9.38
N TYR A 83 5.90 7.56 -8.26
CA TYR A 83 4.65 7.78 -7.51
C TYR A 83 4.82 8.69 -6.29
N LEU A 84 6.02 9.25 -6.05
CA LEU A 84 6.32 10.00 -4.82
C LEU A 84 5.37 11.18 -4.64
N HIS A 85 5.22 12.02 -5.66
CA HIS A 85 4.38 13.21 -5.56
C HIS A 85 2.91 12.89 -5.29
N GLN A 86 2.40 11.83 -5.93
CA GLN A 86 1.04 11.33 -5.70
C GLN A 86 0.88 10.77 -4.28
N ALA A 87 1.90 10.08 -3.76
CA ALA A 87 1.91 9.56 -2.41
C ALA A 87 1.96 10.67 -1.35
N GLU A 88 2.73 11.73 -1.57
CA GLU A 88 2.77 12.92 -0.71
C GLU A 88 1.40 13.60 -0.63
N ALA A 89 0.77 13.85 -1.78
CA ALA A 89 -0.58 14.43 -1.85
C ALA A 89 -1.63 13.52 -1.18
N PHE A 90 -1.56 12.22 -1.43
CA PHE A 90 -2.42 11.21 -0.79
C PHE A 90 -2.30 11.23 0.73
N VAL A 91 -1.07 11.26 1.27
CA VAL A 91 -0.82 11.29 2.71
C VAL A 91 -1.33 12.58 3.35
N ALA A 92 -1.09 13.73 2.70
CA ALA A 92 -1.59 15.02 3.16
C ALA A 92 -3.13 15.04 3.23
N ASP A 93 -3.79 14.56 2.17
CA ASP A 93 -5.25 14.49 2.09
C ASP A 93 -5.85 13.53 3.13
N TYR A 94 -5.21 12.38 3.33
CA TYR A 94 -5.65 11.43 4.35
C TYR A 94 -5.54 12.06 5.75
N ASN A 95 -4.42 12.69 6.07
CA ASN A 95 -4.21 13.31 7.39
C ASN A 95 -5.09 14.54 7.63
N ALA A 96 -5.48 15.27 6.58
CA ALA A 96 -6.43 16.37 6.69
C ALA A 96 -7.85 15.91 7.01
N ARG A 97 -8.20 14.66 6.66
CA ARG A 97 -9.57 14.11 6.76
C ARG A 97 -9.71 13.04 7.84
N ALA A 98 -8.62 12.40 8.23
CA ALA A 98 -8.61 11.37 9.26
C ALA A 98 -8.74 12.01 10.64
N GLN A 99 -9.74 11.58 11.41
CA GLN A 99 -9.92 11.94 12.82
C GLN A 99 -9.22 10.96 13.77
N GLY A 100 -8.40 10.05 13.23
CA GLY A 100 -7.79 8.93 13.94
C GLY A 100 -6.31 8.82 13.64
N THR A 101 -5.88 7.63 13.23
CA THR A 101 -4.45 7.33 13.03
C THR A 101 -3.88 8.11 11.86
N THR A 102 -2.80 8.87 12.11
CA THR A 102 -2.04 9.61 11.09
C THR A 102 -1.28 8.64 10.19
N LEU A 103 -1.32 8.89 8.88
CA LEU A 103 -0.51 8.18 7.89
C LEU A 103 0.82 8.90 7.69
N THR A 104 1.92 8.16 7.72
CA THR A 104 3.26 8.68 7.38
C THR A 104 3.74 8.11 6.06
N LEU A 105 4.52 8.88 5.30
CA LEU A 105 5.16 8.40 4.07
C LEU A 105 6.63 8.09 4.33
N SER A 106 7.05 6.90 3.90
CA SER A 106 8.43 6.46 3.94
C SER A 106 8.87 6.05 2.54
N PRO A 107 9.59 6.91 1.82
CA PRO A 107 10.14 6.54 0.53
C PRO A 107 11.28 5.52 0.72
N SER A 108 11.07 4.29 0.23
CA SER A 108 12.05 3.20 0.23
C SER A 108 12.36 2.82 -1.23
N PHE A 109 13.03 3.74 -1.94
CA PHE A 109 13.38 3.58 -3.35
C PHE A 109 14.52 2.60 -3.60
N MET A 110 15.14 2.12 -2.52
CA MET A 110 16.36 1.32 -2.56
C MET A 110 16.16 -0.03 -1.87
N GLU A 111 15.04 -0.70 -2.13
CA GLU A 111 14.92 -2.12 -1.83
C GLU A 111 14.20 -2.82 -3.00
N SER A 112 14.94 -3.65 -3.75
CA SER A 112 14.36 -4.90 -4.27
C SER A 112 13.50 -5.50 -3.16
N PRO A 113 12.30 -6.06 -3.43
CA PRO A 113 11.44 -6.60 -2.37
C PRO A 113 12.33 -7.49 -1.52
N ALA A 114 12.55 -7.10 -0.25
CA ALA A 114 13.60 -7.69 0.58
C ALA A 114 13.54 -9.19 0.37
N ALA A 115 14.53 -9.71 -0.37
CA ALA A 115 14.64 -11.13 -0.59
C ALA A 115 14.77 -11.67 0.81
N ARG A 116 13.71 -12.33 1.28
CA ARG A 116 13.66 -12.97 2.58
C ARG A 116 15.02 -13.62 2.79
N SER A 117 15.84 -13.04 3.66
CA SER A 117 16.88 -13.81 4.29
C SER A 117 16.12 -14.93 4.98
N ALA A 118 16.18 -16.12 4.39
CA ALA A 118 15.84 -17.33 5.10
C ALA A 118 16.70 -17.28 6.35
N ALA A 119 16.06 -17.07 7.51
CA ALA A 119 16.67 -17.39 8.77
C ALA A 119 16.86 -18.90 8.73
N VAL A 120 18.06 -19.31 8.31
CA VAL A 120 18.56 -20.67 8.48
C VAL A 120 18.71 -20.84 9.99
N ALA A 121 17.88 -21.73 10.53
CA ALA A 121 18.05 -22.31 11.86
C ALA A 121 19.27 -23.24 11.87
#